data_AF-A0A9E3V0Q1-F1
#
_entry.id   AF-A0A9E3V0Q1-F1
#
_cell.length_a   1.000
_cell.length_b   1.000
_cell.length_c   1.000
_cell.angle_alpha   90.00
_cell.angle_beta   90.00
_cell.angle_gamma   90.00
#
_symmetry.space_group_name_H-M   'P 1'
#
loop_
_entity.id
_entity.type
_entity.pdbx_description
1 polymer ?
#
loop_
_entity_poly.entity_id
_entity_poly.type
_entity_poly.pdbx_seq_one_letter_code
_entity_poly.pdbx_strand_id
1 'polypeptide(L)'
;MDAHTLELLEFDKIRALVAGYAACSLGKEAARRMEPSRAPGEIRSRQALTTEMAEALSAGLSPPLGGLHDIRLNVRRAQTGAVLSAEELAEAAEVLRAIGNLDRWLGRIGDQFPRLGGLKAGVGEFSGVVNAIESCLDERGKVLDTASRKLSALRREIGHVEERIQETLRRMLRSNEIRRILRYANFTMVGHHYVLPVAKEHRGEIQGSVHRTSASNETVYIEPQAIAEQSAQLSYLRAKEAKEIRRILRWLSAQIGQVADSLLATLETLAELDLIHARGRYSLDYRMTPPDFNEQGQIALRGARHPLLEALFRS
;
A
#
# COMPACT_ATOMS: atom_id res chain seq x y z
N MET A 1 18.43 31.04 -8.75
CA MET A 1 19.84 30.87 -9.19
C MET A 1 19.77 30.22 -10.57
N ASP A 2 20.66 30.51 -11.51
CA ASP A 2 20.63 29.84 -12.82
C ASP A 2 21.11 28.39 -12.71
N ALA A 3 20.72 27.56 -13.68
CA ALA A 3 21.00 26.12 -13.67
C ALA A 3 22.51 25.81 -13.74
N HIS A 4 23.29 26.63 -14.45
CA HIS A 4 24.73 26.42 -14.58
C HIS A 4 25.46 26.58 -13.25
N THR A 5 25.07 27.57 -12.44
CA THR A 5 25.62 27.73 -11.09
C THR A 5 25.28 26.55 -10.17
N LEU A 6 24.07 25.99 -10.26
CA LEU A 6 23.67 24.84 -9.44
C LEU A 6 24.45 23.56 -9.80
N GLU A 7 24.74 23.38 -11.09
CA GLU A 7 25.58 22.29 -11.59
C GLU A 7 27.03 22.44 -11.11
N LEU A 8 27.61 23.63 -11.24
CA LEU A 8 28.99 23.90 -10.80
C LEU A 8 29.19 23.67 -9.30
N LEU A 9 28.16 23.97 -8.50
CA LEU A 9 28.16 23.75 -7.04
C LEU A 9 27.79 22.32 -6.63
N GLU A 10 27.53 21.43 -7.60
CA GLU A 10 27.11 20.05 -7.37
C GLU A 10 25.91 19.96 -6.42
N PHE A 11 24.94 20.88 -6.58
CA PHE A 11 23.85 21.04 -5.63
C PHE A 11 22.90 19.82 -5.61
N ASP A 12 22.87 19.05 -6.69
CA ASP A 12 22.19 17.75 -6.77
C ASP A 12 22.73 16.75 -5.74
N LYS A 13 24.05 16.75 -5.47
CA LYS A 13 24.66 15.91 -4.43
C LYS A 13 24.21 16.33 -3.03
N ILE A 14 24.07 17.63 -2.78
CA ILE A 14 23.52 18.15 -1.52
C ILE A 14 22.07 17.71 -1.33
N ARG A 15 21.25 17.82 -2.39
CA ARG A 15 19.87 17.33 -2.37
C ARG A 15 19.81 15.83 -2.10
N ALA A 16 20.73 15.05 -2.68
CA ALA A 16 20.83 13.61 -2.46
C ALA A 16 21.20 13.26 -1.01
N LEU A 17 22.13 14.03 -0.40
CA LEU A 17 22.45 13.88 1.02
C LEU A 17 21.22 14.11 1.90
N VAL A 18 20.49 15.20 1.69
CA VAL A 18 19.26 15.49 2.47
C VAL A 18 18.19 14.42 2.21
N ALA A 19 18.01 13.97 0.97
CA ALA A 19 17.08 12.90 0.64
C ALA A 19 17.42 11.58 1.37
N GLY A 20 18.69 11.33 1.70
CA GLY A 20 19.12 10.20 2.53
C GLY A 20 18.51 10.18 3.94
N TYR A 21 18.11 11.34 4.47
CA TYR A 21 17.50 11.47 5.80
C TYR A 21 15.96 11.42 5.79
N ALA A 22 15.34 11.50 4.62
CA ALA A 22 13.89 11.42 4.48
C ALA A 22 13.37 9.98 4.70
N ALA A 23 12.24 9.86 5.39
CA ALA A 23 11.68 8.57 5.79
C ALA A 23 10.99 7.84 4.64
N CYS A 24 10.34 8.55 3.72
CA CYS A 24 9.56 7.96 2.63
C CYS A 24 9.91 8.53 1.26
N SER A 25 9.32 7.97 0.20
CA SER A 25 9.54 8.42 -1.19
C SER A 25 9.10 9.86 -1.42
N LEU A 26 8.03 10.32 -0.76
CA LEU A 26 7.51 11.68 -0.89
C LEU A 26 8.51 12.72 -0.37
N GLY A 27 9.08 12.52 0.82
CA GLY A 27 10.12 13.41 1.35
C GLY A 27 11.42 13.36 0.53
N LYS A 28 11.78 12.18 -0.01
CA LYS A 28 12.92 12.04 -0.92
C LYS A 28 12.73 12.84 -2.21
N GLU A 29 11.54 12.79 -2.79
CA GLU A 29 11.18 13.59 -3.96
C GLU A 29 11.23 15.10 -3.63
N ALA A 30 10.65 15.51 -2.50
CA ALA A 30 10.68 16.90 -2.05
C ALA A 30 12.12 17.41 -1.83
N ALA A 31 12.98 16.61 -1.21
CA ALA A 31 14.40 16.93 -1.01
C ALA A 31 15.14 17.13 -2.35
N ARG A 32 14.87 16.26 -3.33
CA ARG A 32 15.47 16.31 -4.68
C ARG A 32 15.00 17.51 -5.51
N ARG A 33 13.87 18.11 -5.16
CA ARG A 33 13.31 19.28 -5.84
C ARG A 33 13.59 20.61 -5.14
N MET A 34 14.31 20.61 -4.02
CA MET A 34 14.59 21.85 -3.28
C MET A 34 15.38 22.85 -4.13
N GLU A 35 14.89 24.08 -4.25
CA GLU A 35 15.59 25.19 -4.90
C GLU A 35 15.95 26.30 -3.90
N PRO A 36 17.09 26.99 -4.07
CA PRO A 36 17.40 28.19 -3.29
C PRO A 36 16.35 29.28 -3.50
N SER A 37 15.77 29.80 -2.42
CA SER A 37 14.86 30.95 -2.49
C SER A 37 15.63 32.27 -2.40
N ARG A 38 15.07 33.33 -2.99
CA ARG A 38 15.51 34.72 -2.85
C ARG A 38 14.58 35.56 -1.98
N ALA A 39 13.45 35.01 -1.54
CA ALA A 39 12.47 35.73 -0.74
C ALA A 39 12.86 35.64 0.75
N PRO A 40 13.22 36.75 1.42
CA PRO A 40 13.69 36.71 2.81
C PRO A 40 12.70 36.08 3.79
N GLY A 41 11.39 36.28 3.57
CA GLY A 41 10.33 35.66 4.39
C GLY A 41 10.29 34.15 4.27
N GLU A 42 10.44 33.61 3.05
CA GLU A 42 10.45 32.17 2.79
C GLU A 42 11.71 31.51 3.38
N ILE A 43 12.87 32.17 3.23
CA ILE A 43 14.15 31.71 3.80
C ILE A 43 14.03 31.62 5.33
N ARG A 44 13.56 32.69 5.98
CA ARG A 44 13.38 32.73 7.44
C ARG A 44 12.39 31.67 7.92
N SER A 45 11.27 31.50 7.22
CA SER A 45 10.26 30.48 7.55
C SER A 45 10.83 29.05 7.46
N ARG A 46 11.50 28.71 6.35
CA ARG A 46 12.13 27.39 6.14
C ARG A 46 13.23 27.10 7.16
N GLN A 47 14.03 28.11 7.49
CA GLN A 47 15.07 27.97 8.53
C GLN A 47 14.44 27.72 9.90
N ALA A 48 13.41 28.49 10.27
CA ALA A 48 12.74 28.34 11.56
C ALA A 48 12.04 26.98 11.72
N LEU A 49 11.40 26.46 10.67
CA LEU A 49 10.84 25.10 10.66
C LEU A 49 11.91 24.03 10.86
N THR A 50 13.08 24.21 10.23
CA THR A 50 14.22 23.28 10.39
C THR A 50 14.77 23.31 11.81
N THR A 51 14.88 24.50 12.39
CA THR A 51 15.31 24.70 13.78
C THR A 51 14.35 24.04 14.76
N GLU A 52 13.03 24.31 14.65
CA GLU A 52 12.03 23.65 15.51
C GLU A 52 12.07 22.12 15.40
N MET A 53 12.25 21.60 14.18
CA MET A 53 12.36 20.16 13.97
C MET A 53 13.62 19.56 14.60
N ALA A 54 14.77 20.23 14.48
CA ALA A 54 16.01 19.79 15.13
C ALA A 54 15.85 19.77 16.66
N GLU A 55 15.23 20.80 17.24
CA GLU A 55 14.93 20.89 18.67
C GLU A 55 13.95 19.80 19.13
N ALA A 56 12.87 19.57 18.37
CA ALA A 56 11.91 18.50 18.65
C ALA A 56 12.57 17.12 18.63
N LEU A 57 13.43 16.86 17.65
CA LEU A 57 14.20 15.61 17.56
C LEU A 57 15.15 15.45 18.76
N SER A 58 15.86 16.51 19.17
CA SER A 58 16.71 16.48 20.37
C SER A 58 15.92 16.25 21.66
N ALA A 59 14.66 16.68 21.71
CA ALA A 59 13.74 16.40 22.82
C ALA A 59 13.10 15.00 22.76
N GLY A 60 13.46 14.16 21.78
CA GLY A 60 12.90 12.82 21.62
C GLY A 60 11.49 12.80 21.00
N LEU A 61 11.05 13.92 20.40
CA LEU A 61 9.71 14.08 19.84
C LEU A 61 9.69 13.81 18.33
N SER A 62 10.24 12.67 17.88
CA SER A 62 10.26 12.32 16.46
C SER A 62 8.85 12.15 15.85
N PRO A 63 8.62 12.57 14.60
CA PRO A 63 7.34 12.36 13.92
C PRO A 63 7.11 10.87 13.59
N PRO A 64 5.88 10.35 13.74
CA PRO A 64 5.54 8.97 13.40
C PRO A 64 5.35 8.79 11.89
N LEU A 65 6.45 8.79 11.13
CA LEU A 65 6.45 8.69 9.66
C LEU A 65 6.29 7.25 9.12
N GLY A 66 6.19 6.25 10.00
CA GLY A 66 5.99 4.85 9.61
C GLY A 66 4.64 4.63 8.92
N GLY A 67 4.63 3.80 7.87
CA GLY A 67 3.44 3.49 7.08
C GLY A 67 3.11 4.50 5.97
N LEU A 68 3.92 5.57 5.81
CA LEU A 68 3.77 6.51 4.70
C LEU A 68 4.37 5.95 3.40
N HIS A 69 3.54 5.90 2.36
CA HIS A 69 3.90 5.47 1.01
C HIS A 69 3.26 6.42 -0.01
N ASP A 70 3.84 6.50 -1.21
CA ASP A 70 3.28 7.33 -2.27
C ASP A 70 2.10 6.63 -2.96
N ILE A 71 0.89 6.98 -2.51
CA ILE A 71 -0.36 6.47 -3.08
C ILE A 71 -1.00 7.45 -4.07
N ARG A 72 -0.31 8.53 -4.50
CA ARG A 72 -0.92 9.58 -5.36
C ARG A 72 -1.53 9.01 -6.64
N LEU A 73 -0.90 8.00 -7.25
CA LEU A 73 -1.42 7.32 -8.43
C LEU A 73 -2.75 6.61 -8.13
N ASN A 74 -2.84 5.87 -7.02
CA ASN A 74 -4.05 5.16 -6.61
C ASN A 74 -5.18 6.15 -6.30
N VAL A 75 -4.87 7.25 -5.63
CA VAL A 75 -5.85 8.32 -5.34
C VAL A 75 -6.40 8.94 -6.62
N ARG A 76 -5.54 9.29 -7.59
CA ARG A 76 -5.97 9.85 -8.89
C ARG A 76 -6.79 8.86 -9.73
N ARG A 77 -6.42 7.58 -9.69
CA ARG A 77 -7.20 6.51 -10.33
C ARG A 77 -8.58 6.39 -9.70
N ALA A 78 -8.67 6.36 -8.37
CA ALA A 78 -9.94 6.33 -7.65
C ALA A 78 -10.80 7.57 -7.94
N GLN A 79 -10.18 8.76 -8.00
CA GLN A 79 -10.84 10.03 -8.34
C GLN A 79 -11.53 10.00 -9.71
N THR A 80 -10.92 9.33 -10.68
CA THR A 80 -11.48 9.16 -12.04
C THR A 80 -12.41 7.94 -12.17
N GLY A 81 -12.76 7.29 -11.05
CA GLY A 81 -13.71 6.18 -10.99
C GLY A 81 -13.12 4.79 -11.25
N ALA A 82 -11.79 4.65 -11.26
CA ALA A 82 -11.16 3.34 -11.33
C ALA A 82 -11.46 2.52 -10.07
N VAL A 83 -11.55 1.19 -10.25
CA VAL A 83 -11.66 0.25 -9.14
C VAL A 83 -10.26 -0.18 -8.74
N LEU A 84 -9.88 0.15 -7.51
CA LEU A 84 -8.64 -0.30 -6.90
C LEU A 84 -8.76 -1.77 -6.48
N SER A 85 -7.64 -2.47 -6.51
CA SER A 85 -7.54 -3.83 -5.97
C SER A 85 -7.67 -3.81 -4.43
N ALA A 86 -7.85 -4.98 -3.84
CA ALA A 86 -7.97 -5.07 -2.39
C ALA A 86 -6.63 -4.75 -1.69
N GLU A 87 -5.52 -5.11 -2.32
CA GLU A 87 -4.16 -4.74 -1.89
C GLU A 87 -3.93 -3.23 -1.96
N GLU A 88 -4.31 -2.58 -3.08
CA GLU A 88 -4.20 -1.12 -3.24
C GLU A 88 -5.05 -0.36 -2.21
N LEU A 89 -6.23 -0.89 -1.85
CA LEU A 89 -7.08 -0.32 -0.80
C LEU A 89 -6.49 -0.52 0.61
N ALA A 90 -5.90 -1.67 0.89
CA ALA A 90 -5.23 -1.93 2.16
C ALA A 90 -4.02 -1.00 2.35
N GLU A 91 -3.20 -0.80 1.30
CA GLU A 91 -2.11 0.17 1.30
C GLU A 91 -2.62 1.59 1.54
N ALA A 92 -3.73 1.99 0.90
CA ALA A 92 -4.35 3.29 1.15
C ALA A 92 -4.78 3.43 2.62
N ALA A 93 -5.42 2.41 3.22
CA ALA A 93 -5.80 2.45 4.63
C ALA A 93 -4.60 2.60 5.57
N GLU A 94 -3.47 1.96 5.27
CA GLU A 94 -2.22 2.14 6.03
C GLU A 94 -1.74 3.59 6.01
N VAL A 95 -1.68 4.21 4.83
CA VAL A 95 -1.27 5.61 4.68
C VAL A 95 -2.24 6.56 5.39
N LEU A 96 -3.55 6.32 5.28
CA LEU A 96 -4.57 7.12 5.96
C LEU A 96 -4.47 7.03 7.49
N ARG A 97 -4.11 5.86 8.04
CA ARG A 97 -3.81 5.72 9.47
C ARG A 97 -2.54 6.49 9.87
N ALA A 98 -1.50 6.43 9.05
CA ALA A 98 -0.27 7.18 9.27
C ALA A 98 -0.55 8.70 9.27
N ILE A 99 -1.40 9.19 8.37
CA ILE A 99 -1.90 10.57 8.36
C ILE A 99 -2.55 10.92 9.71
N GLY A 100 -3.47 10.09 10.21
CA GLY A 100 -4.12 10.33 11.51
C GLY A 100 -3.15 10.31 12.70
N ASN A 101 -2.09 9.49 12.66
CA ASN A 101 -1.03 9.50 13.67
C ASN A 101 -0.22 10.80 13.64
N LEU A 102 0.10 11.30 12.45
CA LEU A 102 0.83 12.55 12.26
C LEU A 102 -0.01 13.76 12.67
N ASP A 103 -1.30 13.77 12.35
CA ASP A 103 -2.25 14.81 12.76
C ASP A 103 -2.30 14.98 14.30
N ARG A 104 -2.34 13.86 15.03
CA ARG A 104 -2.27 13.84 16.50
C ARG A 104 -0.91 14.30 17.01
N TRP A 105 0.17 13.86 16.37
CA TRP A 105 1.53 14.25 16.76
C TRP A 105 1.72 15.77 16.60
N LEU A 106 1.32 16.35 15.46
CA LEU A 106 1.38 17.79 15.20
C LEU A 106 0.60 18.59 16.24
N GLY A 107 -0.61 18.14 16.60
CA GLY A 107 -1.41 18.77 17.64
C GLY A 107 -0.74 18.72 19.02
N ARG A 108 -0.12 17.59 19.37
CA ARG A 108 0.55 17.41 20.67
C ARG A 108 1.80 18.29 20.82
N ILE A 109 2.54 18.52 19.75
CA ILE A 109 3.78 19.32 19.80
C ILE A 109 3.56 20.81 19.53
N GLY A 110 2.36 21.20 19.09
CA GLY A 110 2.09 22.54 18.56
C GLY A 110 2.28 23.68 19.56
N ASP A 111 2.06 23.46 20.86
CA ASP A 111 2.29 24.49 21.87
C ASP A 111 3.78 24.81 22.05
N GLN A 112 4.65 23.80 21.92
CA GLN A 112 6.10 23.95 22.05
C GLN A 112 6.76 24.36 20.74
N PHE A 113 6.24 23.85 19.62
CA PHE A 113 6.77 24.07 18.27
C PHE A 113 5.65 24.58 17.35
N PRO A 114 5.30 25.88 17.45
CA PRO A 114 4.11 26.43 16.81
C PRO A 114 4.16 26.41 15.28
N ARG A 115 5.34 26.48 14.65
CA ARG A 115 5.42 26.40 13.18
C ARG A 115 5.21 24.96 12.72
N LEU A 116 5.76 23.97 13.43
CA LEU A 116 5.43 22.57 13.18
C LEU A 116 3.95 22.29 13.43
N GLY A 117 3.40 22.73 14.56
CA GLY A 117 1.97 22.60 14.87
C GLY A 117 1.06 23.24 13.80
N GLY A 118 1.50 24.35 13.21
CA GLY A 118 0.79 25.01 12.11
C GLY A 118 0.59 24.15 10.85
N LEU A 119 1.47 23.17 10.59
CA LEU A 119 1.32 22.24 9.46
C LEU A 119 0.07 21.37 9.58
N LYS A 120 -0.49 21.22 10.80
CA LYS A 120 -1.75 20.50 11.04
C LYS A 120 -2.89 21.03 10.16
N ALA A 121 -2.90 22.33 9.84
CA ALA A 121 -3.93 22.94 9.00
C ALA A 121 -3.96 22.37 7.56
N GLY A 122 -2.84 21.80 7.08
CA GLY A 122 -2.75 21.13 5.79
C GLY A 122 -3.09 19.63 5.82
N VAL A 123 -3.42 19.08 6.99
CA VAL A 123 -3.70 17.65 7.16
C VAL A 123 -5.21 17.40 7.23
N GLY A 124 -5.72 16.60 6.30
CA GLY A 124 -7.12 16.19 6.25
C GLY A 124 -7.50 15.11 7.25
N GLU A 125 -8.80 14.97 7.48
CA GLU A 125 -9.41 13.90 8.28
C GLU A 125 -9.91 12.79 7.35
N PHE A 126 -9.52 11.53 7.61
CA PHE A 126 -9.91 10.39 6.78
C PHE A 126 -10.35 9.14 7.56
N SER A 127 -10.68 9.24 8.86
CA SER A 127 -11.06 8.07 9.67
C SER A 127 -12.28 7.34 9.14
N GLY A 128 -13.24 8.07 8.54
CA GLY A 128 -14.39 7.46 7.88
C GLY A 128 -14.00 6.50 6.75
N VAL A 129 -13.01 6.87 5.94
CA VAL A 129 -12.51 6.05 4.82
C VAL A 129 -11.71 4.86 5.35
N VAL A 130 -10.87 5.07 6.37
CA VAL A 130 -10.13 3.98 7.05
C VAL A 130 -11.11 2.93 7.58
N ASN A 131 -12.09 3.36 8.37
CA ASN A 131 -13.08 2.47 8.97
C ASN A 131 -13.88 1.71 7.90
N ALA A 132 -14.24 2.38 6.79
CA ALA A 132 -14.92 1.72 5.68
C ALA A 132 -14.06 0.60 5.08
N ILE A 133 -12.77 0.85 4.82
CA ILE A 133 -11.86 -0.15 4.26
C ILE A 133 -11.63 -1.30 5.24
N GLU A 134 -11.30 -1.02 6.50
CA GLU A 134 -10.97 -2.02 7.52
C GLU A 134 -12.19 -2.86 7.95
N SER A 135 -13.41 -2.33 7.79
CA SER A 135 -14.64 -3.14 7.98
C SER A 135 -14.86 -4.20 6.89
N CYS A 136 -14.18 -4.04 5.74
CA CYS A 136 -14.38 -4.88 4.56
C CYS A 136 -13.15 -5.72 4.20
N LEU A 137 -11.95 -5.30 4.58
CA LEU A 137 -10.68 -5.96 4.25
C LEU A 137 -9.94 -6.37 5.52
N ASP A 138 -9.22 -7.50 5.48
CA ASP A 138 -8.24 -7.83 6.51
C ASP A 138 -6.89 -7.16 6.25
N GLU A 139 -5.95 -7.34 7.18
CA GLU A 139 -4.58 -6.79 7.12
C GLU A 139 -3.78 -7.29 5.90
N ARG A 140 -4.21 -8.36 5.23
CA ARG A 140 -3.56 -8.94 4.05
C ARG A 140 -4.25 -8.51 2.75
N GLY A 141 -5.22 -7.60 2.81
CA GLY A 141 -5.96 -7.16 1.64
C GLY A 141 -6.98 -8.20 1.14
N LYS A 142 -7.44 -9.14 1.98
CA LYS A 142 -8.51 -10.06 1.60
C LYS A 142 -9.86 -9.49 2.01
N VAL A 143 -10.85 -9.59 1.12
CA VAL A 143 -12.24 -9.20 1.44
C VAL A 143 -12.83 -10.15 2.47
N LEU A 144 -13.26 -9.60 3.60
CA LEU A 144 -13.89 -10.29 4.72
C LEU A 144 -15.27 -10.86 4.34
N ASP A 145 -15.64 -11.99 4.95
CA ASP A 145 -16.99 -12.56 4.80
C ASP A 145 -18.08 -11.56 5.23
N THR A 146 -17.75 -10.77 6.26
CA THR A 146 -18.62 -9.75 6.87
C THR A 146 -18.72 -8.46 6.06
N ALA A 147 -17.93 -8.30 4.99
CA ALA A 147 -17.93 -7.09 4.16
C ALA A 147 -19.32 -6.82 3.53
N SER A 148 -20.15 -7.85 3.34
CA SER A 148 -21.58 -7.66 3.13
C SER A 148 -22.39 -8.91 3.49
N ARG A 149 -23.67 -8.71 3.87
CA ARG A 149 -24.62 -9.83 4.08
C ARG A 149 -24.73 -10.74 2.86
N LYS A 150 -24.69 -10.17 1.65
CA LYS A 150 -24.78 -10.91 0.40
C LYS A 150 -23.54 -11.75 0.12
N LEU A 151 -22.34 -11.21 0.38
CA LEU A 151 -21.10 -11.96 0.24
C LEU A 151 -21.05 -13.13 1.22
N SER A 152 -21.43 -12.89 2.49
CA SER A 152 -21.52 -13.94 3.51
C SER A 152 -22.47 -15.07 3.08
N ALA A 153 -23.66 -14.74 2.57
CA ALA A 153 -24.61 -15.73 2.06
C ALA A 153 -24.04 -16.54 0.90
N LEU A 154 -23.42 -15.88 -0.09
CA LEU A 154 -22.80 -16.55 -1.24
C LEU A 154 -21.68 -17.51 -0.81
N ARG A 155 -20.80 -17.10 0.13
CA ARG A 155 -19.72 -17.96 0.64
C ARG A 155 -20.24 -19.18 1.39
N ARG A 156 -21.33 -19.04 2.16
CA ARG A 156 -22.00 -20.18 2.80
C ARG A 156 -22.59 -21.14 1.78
N GLU A 157 -23.29 -20.63 0.77
CA GLU A 157 -23.84 -21.46 -0.32
C GLU A 157 -22.72 -22.20 -1.09
N ILE A 158 -21.61 -21.52 -1.38
CA ILE A 158 -20.42 -22.13 -2.00
C ILE A 158 -19.91 -23.29 -1.15
N GLY A 159 -19.70 -23.07 0.15
CA GLY A 159 -19.23 -24.11 1.07
C GLY A 159 -20.16 -25.32 1.12
N HIS A 160 -21.49 -25.11 1.15
CA HIS A 160 -22.45 -26.20 1.12
C HIS A 160 -22.43 -27.01 -0.19
N VAL A 161 -22.27 -26.35 -1.35
CA VAL A 161 -22.17 -27.06 -2.63
C VAL A 161 -20.85 -27.84 -2.72
N GLU A 162 -19.74 -27.24 -2.26
CA GLU A 162 -18.44 -27.91 -2.21
C GLU A 162 -18.47 -29.16 -1.33
N GLU A 163 -19.09 -29.08 -0.15
CA GLU A 163 -19.25 -30.22 0.75
C GLU A 163 -20.03 -31.36 0.08
N ARG A 164 -21.15 -31.05 -0.60
CA ARG A 164 -21.96 -32.05 -1.32
C ARG A 164 -21.22 -32.71 -2.49
N ILE A 165 -20.38 -31.94 -3.21
CA ILE A 165 -19.50 -32.50 -4.25
C ILE A 165 -18.51 -33.47 -3.62
N GLN A 166 -17.84 -33.06 -2.54
CA GLN A 166 -16.84 -33.89 -1.86
C GLN A 166 -17.46 -35.16 -1.26
N GLU A 167 -18.66 -35.08 -0.69
CA GLU A 167 -19.40 -36.26 -0.22
C GLU A 167 -19.72 -37.24 -1.33
N THR A 168 -20.15 -36.74 -2.50
CA THR A 168 -20.45 -37.54 -3.67
C THR A 168 -19.18 -38.25 -4.17
N LEU A 169 -18.07 -37.52 -4.29
CA LEU A 169 -16.78 -38.09 -4.69
C LEU A 169 -16.25 -39.11 -3.66
N ARG A 170 -16.36 -38.83 -2.36
CA ARG A 170 -15.99 -39.78 -1.30
C ARG A 170 -16.84 -41.04 -1.37
N ARG A 171 -18.13 -40.93 -1.70
CA ARG A 171 -19.02 -42.09 -1.91
C ARG A 171 -18.59 -42.90 -3.14
N MET A 172 -18.27 -42.25 -4.25
CA MET A 172 -17.73 -42.92 -5.44
C MET A 172 -16.43 -43.66 -5.12
N LEU A 173 -15.52 -43.04 -4.36
CA LEU A 173 -14.25 -43.65 -3.93
C LEU A 173 -14.43 -44.82 -2.96
N ARG A 174 -15.63 -45.12 -2.45
CA ARG A 174 -15.90 -46.36 -1.68
C ARG A 174 -16.23 -47.55 -2.59
N SER A 175 -16.58 -47.33 -3.86
CA SER A 175 -16.84 -48.40 -4.82
C SER A 175 -15.53 -49.04 -5.27
N ASN A 176 -15.46 -50.37 -5.20
CA ASN A 176 -14.31 -51.14 -5.70
C ASN A 176 -14.15 -51.01 -7.22
N GLU A 177 -15.25 -50.86 -7.96
CA GLU A 177 -15.22 -50.67 -9.42
C GLU A 177 -14.56 -49.34 -9.78
N ILE A 178 -14.94 -48.26 -9.08
CA ILE A 178 -14.31 -46.95 -9.25
C ILE A 178 -12.84 -47.02 -8.85
N ARG A 179 -12.49 -47.63 -7.71
CA ARG A 179 -11.08 -47.75 -7.29
C ARG A 179 -10.22 -48.48 -8.31
N ARG A 180 -10.75 -49.52 -8.98
CA ARG A 180 -10.01 -50.30 -9.99
C ARG A 180 -9.58 -49.45 -11.18
N ILE A 181 -10.38 -48.47 -11.59
CA ILE A 181 -10.11 -47.64 -12.77
C ILE A 181 -9.22 -46.43 -12.48
N LEU A 182 -9.00 -46.09 -11.20
CA LEU A 182 -8.21 -44.92 -10.80
C LEU A 182 -6.72 -45.25 -10.74
N ARG A 183 -5.88 -44.30 -11.19
CA ARG A 183 -4.43 -44.36 -10.98
C ARG A 183 -4.08 -44.12 -9.50
N TYR A 184 -4.82 -43.23 -8.85
CA TYR A 184 -4.70 -42.91 -7.44
C TYR A 184 -6.10 -42.86 -6.81
N ALA A 185 -6.30 -43.50 -5.67
CA ALA A 185 -7.61 -43.60 -5.02
C ALA A 185 -8.00 -42.33 -4.24
N ASN A 186 -7.93 -41.17 -4.90
CA ASN A 186 -8.30 -39.86 -4.38
C ASN A 186 -9.01 -39.03 -5.46
N PHE A 187 -9.60 -37.91 -5.05
CA PHE A 187 -9.97 -36.83 -5.97
C PHE A 187 -9.00 -35.67 -5.78
N THR A 188 -8.88 -34.81 -6.79
CA THR A 188 -8.07 -33.60 -6.74
C THR A 188 -8.77 -32.46 -7.48
N MET A 189 -8.18 -31.27 -7.50
CA MET A 189 -8.67 -30.15 -8.30
C MET A 189 -7.77 -29.86 -9.50
N VAL A 190 -8.39 -29.57 -10.63
CA VAL A 190 -7.75 -29.04 -11.83
C VAL A 190 -8.43 -27.74 -12.19
N GLY A 191 -7.69 -26.62 -12.07
CA GLY A 191 -8.29 -25.29 -12.11
C GLY A 191 -9.35 -25.16 -11.02
N HIS A 192 -10.62 -25.05 -11.42
CA HIS A 192 -11.76 -24.95 -10.51
C HIS A 192 -12.64 -26.21 -10.45
N HIS A 193 -12.20 -27.31 -11.08
CA HIS A 193 -12.98 -28.53 -11.23
C HIS A 193 -12.45 -29.65 -10.34
N TYR A 194 -13.35 -30.32 -9.61
CA TYR A 194 -13.02 -31.56 -8.93
C TYR A 194 -12.97 -32.72 -9.91
N VAL A 195 -11.89 -33.49 -9.87
CA VAL A 195 -11.60 -34.54 -10.84
C VAL A 195 -11.08 -35.80 -10.18
N LEU A 196 -11.33 -36.93 -10.84
CA LEU A 196 -10.75 -38.22 -10.51
C LEU A 196 -9.58 -38.54 -11.47
N PRO A 197 -8.41 -39.00 -10.97
CA PRO A 197 -7.29 -39.41 -11.80
C PRO A 197 -7.49 -40.84 -12.30
N VAL A 198 -8.00 -40.99 -13.52
CA VAL A 198 -8.33 -42.28 -14.15
C VAL A 198 -7.14 -42.78 -14.96
N ALA A 199 -6.84 -44.08 -14.87
CA ALA A 199 -5.82 -44.69 -15.74
C ALA A 199 -6.29 -44.62 -17.21
N LYS A 200 -5.39 -44.28 -18.13
CA LYS A 200 -5.76 -43.98 -19.53
C LYS A 200 -6.53 -45.12 -20.21
N GLU A 201 -6.15 -46.36 -19.94
CA GLU A 201 -6.78 -47.58 -20.41
C GLU A 201 -8.26 -47.70 -19.98
N HIS A 202 -8.63 -47.09 -18.85
CA HIS A 202 -9.97 -47.14 -18.28
C HIS A 202 -10.76 -45.83 -18.50
N ARG A 203 -10.28 -44.90 -19.35
CA ARG A 203 -10.92 -43.58 -19.55
C ARG A 203 -12.39 -43.65 -19.97
N GLY A 204 -12.81 -44.71 -20.65
CA GLY A 204 -14.18 -44.90 -21.14
C GLY A 204 -15.14 -45.51 -20.11
N GLU A 205 -14.62 -45.98 -18.97
CA GLU A 205 -15.39 -46.66 -17.92
C GLU A 205 -16.05 -45.69 -16.94
N ILE A 206 -15.72 -44.38 -17.03
CA ILE A 206 -16.37 -43.33 -16.26
C ILE A 206 -16.96 -42.28 -17.20
N GLN A 207 -18.23 -41.94 -16.98
CA GLN A 207 -18.85 -40.82 -17.69
C GLN A 207 -18.45 -39.50 -17.05
N GLY A 208 -18.00 -38.55 -17.86
CA GLY A 208 -17.55 -37.26 -17.38
C GLY A 208 -16.79 -36.46 -18.43
N SER A 209 -16.38 -35.25 -18.05
CA SER A 209 -15.60 -34.36 -18.90
C SER A 209 -14.11 -34.47 -18.57
N VAL A 210 -13.27 -34.59 -19.60
CA VAL A 210 -11.81 -34.60 -19.45
C VAL A 210 -11.30 -33.17 -19.30
N HIS A 211 -10.62 -32.87 -18.20
CA HIS A 211 -10.04 -31.54 -17.93
C HIS A 211 -8.55 -31.46 -18.21
N ARG A 212 -7.83 -32.56 -18.03
CA ARG A 212 -6.37 -32.61 -18.22
C ARG A 212 -5.90 -34.04 -18.43
N THR A 213 -4.78 -34.19 -19.11
CA THR A 213 -4.01 -35.43 -19.19
C THR A 213 -2.62 -35.21 -18.58
N SER A 214 -2.04 -36.21 -17.93
CA SER A 214 -0.67 -36.14 -17.40
C SER A 214 0.36 -36.00 -18.53
N ALA A 215 1.55 -35.49 -18.20
CA ALA A 215 2.64 -35.33 -19.18
C ALA A 215 3.08 -36.68 -19.81
N SER A 216 3.06 -37.76 -19.03
CA SER A 216 3.30 -39.13 -19.52
C SER A 216 2.16 -39.72 -20.33
N ASN A 217 1.02 -39.03 -20.43
CA ASN A 217 -0.23 -39.53 -20.99
C ASN A 217 -0.77 -40.80 -20.31
N GLU A 218 -0.36 -41.13 -19.09
CA GLU A 218 -0.85 -42.33 -18.38
C GLU A 218 -2.09 -42.08 -17.51
N THR A 219 -2.39 -40.81 -17.18
CA THR A 219 -3.50 -40.45 -16.29
C THR A 219 -4.37 -39.37 -16.92
N VAL A 220 -5.67 -39.62 -16.96
CA VAL A 220 -6.69 -38.69 -17.45
C VAL A 220 -7.49 -38.18 -16.26
N TYR A 221 -7.54 -36.85 -16.09
CA TYR A 221 -8.27 -36.20 -15.01
C TYR A 221 -9.69 -35.89 -15.48
N ILE A 222 -10.65 -36.66 -14.98
CA ILE A 222 -12.06 -36.62 -15.42
C ILE A 222 -12.94 -36.06 -14.30
N GLU A 223 -13.75 -35.05 -14.61
CA GLU A 223 -14.86 -34.61 -13.76
C GLU A 223 -16.06 -35.54 -13.98
N PRO A 224 -16.49 -36.32 -12.97
CA PRO A 224 -17.56 -37.28 -13.16
C PRO A 224 -18.91 -36.62 -13.42
N GLN A 225 -19.74 -37.24 -14.27
CA GLN A 225 -21.11 -36.79 -14.55
C GLN A 225 -21.96 -36.65 -13.28
N ALA A 226 -21.69 -37.46 -12.25
CA ALA A 226 -22.38 -37.45 -10.96
C ALA A 226 -22.29 -36.11 -10.20
N ILE A 227 -21.28 -35.28 -10.50
CA ILE A 227 -21.10 -33.97 -9.86
C ILE A 227 -21.29 -32.79 -10.83
N ALA A 228 -21.55 -33.05 -12.12
CA ALA A 228 -21.56 -32.01 -13.16
C ALA A 228 -22.56 -30.87 -12.87
N GLU A 229 -23.77 -31.20 -12.38
CA GLU A 229 -24.78 -30.20 -12.01
C GLU A 229 -24.30 -29.33 -10.84
N GLN A 230 -23.72 -29.95 -9.81
CA GLN A 230 -23.20 -29.25 -8.64
C GLN A 230 -21.99 -28.38 -9.01
N SER A 231 -21.10 -28.86 -9.90
CA SER A 231 -19.98 -28.09 -10.44
C SER A 231 -20.45 -26.86 -11.21
N ALA A 232 -21.51 -26.99 -12.02
CA ALA A 232 -22.10 -25.86 -12.73
C ALA A 232 -22.69 -24.83 -11.76
N GLN A 233 -23.41 -25.30 -10.73
CA GLN A 233 -23.93 -24.44 -9.66
C GLN A 233 -22.79 -23.73 -8.90
N LEU A 234 -21.74 -24.44 -8.52
CA LEU A 234 -20.56 -23.89 -7.84
C LEU A 234 -19.90 -22.79 -8.68
N SER A 235 -19.73 -23.04 -9.98
CA SER A 235 -19.18 -22.07 -10.93
C SER A 235 -20.03 -20.80 -11.00
N TYR A 236 -21.35 -20.95 -11.05
CA TYR A 236 -22.30 -19.84 -11.05
C TYR A 236 -22.26 -19.03 -9.74
N LEU A 237 -22.16 -19.70 -8.59
CA LEU A 237 -22.04 -19.05 -7.28
C LEU A 237 -20.72 -18.29 -7.14
N ARG A 238 -19.59 -18.87 -7.56
CA ARG A 238 -18.29 -18.19 -7.58
C ARG A 238 -18.29 -16.96 -8.50
N ALA A 239 -18.96 -17.02 -9.64
CA ALA A 239 -19.14 -15.85 -10.50
C ALA A 239 -19.95 -14.72 -9.82
N LYS A 240 -21.00 -15.08 -9.06
CA LYS A 240 -21.76 -14.13 -8.24
C LYS A 240 -20.91 -13.54 -7.11
N GLU A 241 -20.09 -14.36 -6.45
CA GLU A 241 -19.16 -13.93 -5.40
C GLU A 241 -18.17 -12.91 -5.96
N ALA A 242 -17.50 -13.22 -7.07
CA ALA A 242 -16.56 -12.31 -7.72
C ALA A 242 -17.21 -10.97 -8.11
N LYS A 243 -18.46 -11.00 -8.58
CA LYS A 243 -19.23 -9.78 -8.88
C LYS A 243 -19.52 -8.96 -7.63
N GLU A 244 -19.84 -9.62 -6.51
CA GLU A 244 -20.10 -8.96 -5.23
C GLU A 244 -18.83 -8.36 -4.63
N ILE A 245 -17.71 -9.08 -4.67
CA ILE A 245 -16.38 -8.58 -4.30
C ILE A 245 -16.05 -7.32 -5.10
N ARG A 246 -16.18 -7.36 -6.43
CA ARG A 246 -15.92 -6.19 -7.29
C ARG A 246 -16.84 -5.01 -6.95
N ARG A 247 -18.09 -5.26 -6.55
CA ARG A 247 -19.03 -4.22 -6.09
C ARG A 247 -18.52 -3.54 -4.81
N ILE A 248 -18.04 -4.32 -3.85
CA ILE A 248 -17.48 -3.81 -2.58
C ILE A 248 -16.21 -2.99 -2.86
N LEU A 249 -15.27 -3.52 -3.64
CA LEU A 249 -14.04 -2.81 -3.98
C LEU A 249 -14.32 -1.49 -4.73
N ARG A 250 -15.29 -1.48 -5.63
CA ARG A 250 -15.73 -0.25 -6.31
C ARG A 250 -16.28 0.78 -5.33
N TRP A 251 -17.10 0.36 -4.37
CA TRP A 251 -17.63 1.26 -3.35
C TRP A 251 -16.51 1.85 -2.49
N LEU A 252 -15.57 1.03 -2.01
CA LEU A 252 -14.39 1.50 -1.26
C LEU A 252 -13.51 2.46 -2.08
N SER A 253 -13.26 2.14 -3.35
CA SER A 253 -12.51 3.02 -4.26
C SER A 253 -13.20 4.37 -4.41
N ALA A 254 -14.53 4.39 -4.50
CA ALA A 254 -15.30 5.63 -4.56
C ALA A 254 -15.20 6.44 -3.27
N GLN A 255 -15.06 5.82 -2.09
CA GLN A 255 -14.82 6.54 -0.82
C GLN A 255 -13.48 7.29 -0.85
N ILE A 256 -12.41 6.68 -1.38
CA ILE A 256 -11.14 7.37 -1.60
C ILE A 256 -11.30 8.47 -2.64
N GLY A 257 -12.00 8.20 -3.75
CA GLY A 257 -12.25 9.18 -4.80
C GLY A 257 -12.98 10.44 -4.31
N GLN A 258 -13.90 10.30 -3.36
CA GLN A 258 -14.64 11.42 -2.75
C GLN A 258 -13.75 12.37 -1.95
N VAL A 259 -12.66 11.87 -1.36
CA VAL A 259 -11.72 12.66 -0.55
C VAL A 259 -10.41 12.96 -1.28
N ALA A 260 -10.34 12.66 -2.59
CA ALA A 260 -9.10 12.65 -3.35
C ALA A 260 -8.34 13.99 -3.30
N ASP A 261 -9.01 15.12 -3.49
CA ASP A 261 -8.34 16.43 -3.51
C ASP A 261 -7.74 16.78 -2.14
N SER A 262 -8.50 16.55 -1.06
CA SER A 262 -8.02 16.75 0.31
C SER A 262 -6.87 15.79 0.66
N LEU A 263 -6.96 14.54 0.20
CA LEU A 263 -5.93 13.53 0.41
C LEU A 263 -4.64 13.89 -0.35
N LEU A 264 -4.74 14.33 -1.60
CA LEU A 264 -3.58 14.79 -2.37
C LEU A 264 -2.91 16.01 -1.72
N ALA A 265 -3.69 17.00 -1.26
CA ALA A 265 -3.16 18.14 -0.53
C ALA A 265 -2.48 17.72 0.80
N THR A 266 -3.04 16.74 1.49
CA THR A 266 -2.44 16.17 2.70
C THR A 266 -1.11 15.48 2.39
N LEU A 267 -1.03 14.70 1.31
CA LEU A 267 0.21 14.03 0.90
C LEU A 267 1.33 15.03 0.57
N GLU A 268 1.01 16.18 -0.02
CA GLU A 268 1.99 17.26 -0.23
C GLU A 268 2.45 17.88 1.09
N THR A 269 1.54 18.13 2.04
CA THR A 269 1.88 18.59 3.39
C THR A 269 2.79 17.59 4.12
N LEU A 270 2.54 16.29 3.96
CA LEU A 270 3.38 15.24 4.53
C LEU A 270 4.73 15.12 3.84
N ALA A 271 4.80 15.34 2.52
CA ALA A 271 6.08 15.43 1.81
C ALA A 271 6.93 16.58 2.34
N GLU A 272 6.31 17.74 2.60
CA GLU A 272 6.97 18.88 3.23
C GLU A 272 7.42 18.57 4.66
N LEU A 273 6.57 17.93 5.48
CA LEU A 273 6.92 17.52 6.84
C LEU A 273 8.11 16.55 6.86
N ASP A 274 8.13 15.54 5.98
CA ASP A 274 9.25 14.60 5.86
C ASP A 274 10.53 15.29 5.38
N LEU A 275 10.41 16.30 4.49
CA LEU A 275 11.54 17.13 4.12
C LEU A 275 12.07 17.96 5.30
N ILE A 276 11.18 18.59 6.08
CA ILE A 276 11.56 19.34 7.28
C ILE A 276 12.27 18.42 8.26
N HIS A 277 11.73 17.22 8.48
CA HIS A 277 12.32 16.16 9.29
C HIS A 277 13.72 15.76 8.78
N ALA A 278 13.87 15.54 7.48
CA ALA A 278 15.15 15.22 6.87
C ALA A 278 16.20 16.32 7.08
N ARG A 279 15.83 17.60 6.92
CA ARG A 279 16.71 18.74 7.20
C ARG A 279 17.08 18.82 8.69
N GLY A 280 16.13 18.58 9.58
CA GLY A 280 16.37 18.56 11.04
C GLY A 280 17.38 17.47 11.42
N ARG A 281 17.20 16.25 10.91
CA ARG A 281 18.15 15.14 11.11
C ARG A 281 19.52 15.44 10.53
N TYR A 282 19.58 15.96 9.31
CA TYR A 282 20.83 16.36 8.65
C TYR A 282 21.56 17.44 9.45
N SER A 283 20.84 18.43 9.96
CA SER A 283 21.36 19.49 10.83
C SER A 283 21.97 18.93 12.11
N LEU A 284 21.28 18.01 12.80
CA LEU A 284 21.76 17.38 14.02
C LEU A 284 23.01 16.53 13.78
N ASP A 285 22.99 15.69 12.74
CA ASP A 285 24.11 14.81 12.40
C ASP A 285 25.39 15.60 12.06
N TYR A 286 25.24 16.68 11.28
CA TYR A 286 26.36 17.53 10.88
C TYR A 286 26.73 18.61 11.92
N ARG A 287 25.97 18.70 13.02
CA ARG A 287 26.10 19.74 14.05
C ARG A 287 26.06 21.15 13.44
N MET A 288 25.08 21.37 12.57
CA MET A 288 24.86 22.65 11.93
C MET A 288 24.22 23.65 12.89
N THR A 289 24.41 24.93 12.61
CA THR A 289 23.78 26.03 13.36
C THR A 289 22.97 26.90 12.39
N PRO A 290 21.80 27.41 12.82
CA PRO A 290 21.03 28.34 11.99
C PRO A 290 21.84 29.63 11.77
N PRO A 291 21.88 30.19 10.54
CA PRO A 291 22.58 31.43 10.29
C PRO A 291 21.77 32.64 10.77
N ASP A 292 22.48 33.71 11.15
CA ASP A 292 21.88 35.04 11.31
C ASP A 292 21.76 35.70 9.93
N PHE A 293 20.56 36.21 9.62
CA PHE A 293 20.29 36.87 8.34
C PHE A 293 20.49 38.38 8.44
N ASN A 294 21.06 38.97 7.39
CA ASN A 294 21.23 40.42 7.22
C ASN A 294 20.87 40.84 5.79
N GLU A 295 20.56 42.12 5.60
CA GLU A 295 20.17 42.69 4.29
C GLU A 295 21.29 43.54 3.68
N GLN A 296 22.44 43.63 4.36
CA GLN A 296 23.61 44.44 3.98
C GLN A 296 24.60 43.70 3.07
N GLY A 297 24.30 42.46 2.68
CA GLY A 297 25.17 41.63 1.84
C GLY A 297 26.45 41.15 2.54
N GLN A 298 26.47 41.18 3.87
CA GLN A 298 27.64 40.79 4.66
C GLN A 298 27.63 39.28 4.91
N ILE A 299 28.77 38.62 4.75
CA ILE A 299 28.93 37.19 5.01
C ILE A 299 30.07 37.01 6.01
N ALA A 300 29.77 36.39 7.15
CA ALA A 300 30.76 36.00 8.14
C ALA A 300 30.60 34.51 8.43
N LEU A 301 31.63 33.72 8.10
CA LEU A 301 31.65 32.28 8.29
C LEU A 301 32.60 31.92 9.44
N ARG A 302 32.10 31.19 10.43
CA ARG A 302 32.88 30.72 11.59
C ARG A 302 32.86 29.20 11.63
N GLY A 303 34.02 28.56 11.49
CA GLY A 303 34.13 27.09 11.48
C GLY A 303 33.36 26.42 10.32
N ALA A 304 33.22 27.12 9.19
CA ALA A 304 32.50 26.59 8.03
C ALA A 304 33.23 25.38 7.43
N ARG A 305 32.44 24.40 6.98
CA ARG A 305 32.91 23.15 6.39
C ARG A 305 32.25 22.96 5.03
N HIS A 306 32.97 22.37 4.09
CA HIS A 306 32.39 22.03 2.81
C HIS A 306 31.48 20.80 2.99
N PRO A 307 30.17 20.89 2.72
CA PRO A 307 29.21 19.83 3.07
C PRO A 307 29.52 18.49 2.39
N LEU A 308 29.95 18.49 1.12
CA LEU A 308 30.30 17.25 0.40
C LEU A 308 31.62 16.63 0.88
N LEU A 309 32.62 17.44 1.25
CA LEU A 309 33.89 16.91 1.75
C LEU A 309 33.70 16.36 3.16
N GLU A 310 32.94 17.07 3.99
CA GLU A 310 32.54 16.57 5.32
C GLU A 310 31.81 15.22 5.21
N ALA A 311 30.92 15.05 4.23
CA ALA A 311 30.24 13.78 3.99
C ALA A 311 31.22 12.66 3.60
N LEU A 312 32.20 12.96 2.74
CA LEU A 312 33.25 12.00 2.32
C LEU A 312 34.20 11.61 3.47
N PHE A 313 34.47 12.52 4.41
CA PHE A 313 35.35 12.23 5.55
C PHE A 313 34.64 11.51 6.71
N ARG A 314 33.32 11.37 6.63
CA ARG A 314 32.49 10.65 7.64
C ARG A 314 32.22 9.19 7.29
N SER A 315 32.35 8.82 6.02
CA SER A 315 32.24 7.42 5.53
C SER A 315 33.52 6.64 5.80
#